data_AF-A0A8R1UMW8-F1
#
_entry.id   AF-A0A8R1UMW8-F1
#
_cell.length_a   1.000
_cell.length_b   1.000
_cell.length_c   1.000
_cell.angle_alpha   90.00
_cell.angle_beta   90.00
_cell.angle_gamma   90.00
#
_symmetry.space_group_name_H-M   'P 1'
#
loop_
_entity.id
_entity.type
_entity.pdbx_description
1 polymer ?
#
loop_
_entity_poly.entity_id
_entity_poly.type
_entity_poly.pdbx_seq_one_letter_code
_entity_poly.pdbx_strand_id
1 'polypeptide(L)'
;MNDGTRVLIRGLFAFINTTFLEFQGLRENEKWLLVGKYEMIFHCIDSVLRLKKKFGNDSAKFFFSYTSYMSHEFMERFFVNCPERANVVEAKKTLHVCFEDIVTGVRTLINQIDPTDDEFFAIIGLAFWSVESLDVSDDKRPTSTDENTFRSS
;
A
#
# COMPACT_ATOMS: atom_id res chain seq x y z
N MET A 1 3.37 0.97 15.66
CA MET A 1 3.80 0.01 14.62
C MET A 1 3.83 -1.38 15.25
N ASN A 2 3.07 -2.35 14.71
CA ASN A 2 3.10 -3.72 15.24
C ASN A 2 4.36 -4.46 14.74
N ASP A 3 4.72 -5.58 15.39
CA ASP A 3 5.95 -6.31 15.06
C ASP A 3 5.97 -6.87 13.63
N GLY A 4 4.81 -7.20 13.06
CA GLY A 4 4.70 -7.64 11.66
C GLY A 4 5.13 -6.56 10.68
N THR A 5 4.69 -5.31 10.91
CA THR A 5 5.12 -4.16 10.10
C THR A 5 6.62 -3.91 10.23
N ARG A 6 7.21 -4.09 11.42
CA ARG A 6 8.68 -3.95 11.60
C ARG A 6 9.46 -4.97 10.80
N VAL A 7 8.98 -6.22 10.72
CA VAL A 7 9.60 -7.27 9.90
C VAL A 7 9.50 -6.88 8.43
N LEU A 8 8.33 -6.47 7.95
CA LEU A 8 8.12 -6.04 6.57
C LEU A 8 9.05 -4.89 6.19
N ILE A 9 9.05 -3.79 6.96
CA ILE A 9 9.87 -2.61 6.66
C ILE A 9 11.36 -2.97 6.60
N ARG A 10 11.87 -3.73 7.56
CA ARG A 10 13.27 -4.18 7.53
C ARG A 10 13.58 -5.02 6.30
N GLY A 11 12.66 -5.92 5.93
CA GLY A 11 12.77 -6.73 4.72
C GLY A 11 12.78 -5.87 3.45
N LEU A 12 11.90 -4.87 3.36
CA LEU A 12 11.84 -3.92 2.25
C LEU A 12 13.12 -3.13 2.11
N PHE A 13 13.63 -2.55 3.21
CA PHE A 13 14.91 -1.84 3.19
C PHE A 13 16.05 -2.74 2.69
N ALA A 14 16.14 -3.98 3.19
CA ALA A 14 17.17 -4.91 2.74
C ALA A 14 17.02 -5.24 1.24
N PHE A 15 15.81 -5.61 0.81
CA PHE A 15 15.50 -5.97 -0.57
C PHE A 15 15.79 -4.82 -1.53
N ILE A 16 15.21 -3.64 -1.31
CA ILE A 16 15.36 -2.48 -2.19
C ILE A 16 16.83 -2.05 -2.27
N ASN A 17 17.54 -2.05 -1.14
CA ASN A 17 18.96 -1.68 -1.10
C ASN A 17 19.85 -2.67 -1.86
N THR A 18 19.47 -3.94 -1.95
CA THR A 18 20.18 -4.94 -2.79
C THR A 18 19.77 -4.90 -4.25
N THR A 19 18.53 -4.52 -4.55
CA THR A 19 17.96 -4.58 -5.91
C THR A 19 18.25 -3.33 -6.72
N PHE A 20 18.25 -2.14 -6.11
CA PHE A 20 18.39 -0.87 -6.81
C PHE A 20 19.59 -0.06 -6.31
N LEU A 21 20.55 0.17 -7.21
CA LEU A 21 21.76 0.94 -6.89
C LEU A 21 21.45 2.41 -6.62
N GLU A 22 20.45 2.96 -7.32
CA GLU A 22 19.98 4.33 -7.19
C GLU A 22 19.46 4.61 -5.77
N PHE A 23 18.80 3.62 -5.16
CA PHE A 23 18.30 3.73 -3.80
C PHE A 23 19.42 3.84 -2.76
N GLN A 24 20.57 3.20 -3.01
CA GLN A 24 21.73 3.26 -2.11
C GLN A 24 22.28 4.70 -1.98
N GLY A 25 22.21 5.46 -3.08
CA GLY A 25 22.68 6.84 -3.15
C GLY A 25 21.75 7.88 -2.51
N LEU A 26 20.53 7.50 -2.14
CA LEU A 26 19.57 8.42 -1.52
C LEU A 26 19.94 8.73 -0.06
N ARG A 27 19.48 9.90 0.42
CA ARG A 27 19.57 10.24 1.84
C ARG A 27 18.58 9.40 2.64
N GLU A 28 18.88 9.19 3.92
CA GLU A 28 18.04 8.34 4.79
C GLU A 28 16.58 8.80 4.84
N ASN A 29 16.31 10.10 4.88
CA ASN A 29 14.95 10.63 4.87
C ASN A 29 14.19 10.32 3.57
N GLU A 30 14.87 10.35 2.42
CA GLU A 30 14.30 10.01 1.11
C GLU A 30 13.99 8.51 1.03
N LYS A 31 14.89 7.66 1.55
CA LYS A 31 14.67 6.22 1.65
C LYS A 31 13.44 5.90 2.49
N TRP A 32 13.32 6.50 3.67
CA TRP A 32 12.16 6.32 4.55
C TRP A 32 10.87 6.79 3.90
N LEU A 33 10.89 7.90 3.17
CA LEU A 33 9.71 8.41 2.46
C LEU A 33 9.24 7.42 1.37
N LEU A 34 10.17 6.93 0.54
CA LEU A 34 9.85 5.96 -0.51
C LEU A 34 9.33 4.65 0.06
N VAL A 35 10.06 4.07 1.03
CA VAL A 35 9.65 2.81 1.66
C VAL A 35 8.30 2.95 2.35
N GLY A 36 8.06 4.05 3.07
CA GLY A 36 6.82 4.29 3.79
C GLY A 36 5.60 4.38 2.86
N LYS A 37 5.74 5.02 1.69
CA LYS A 37 4.66 5.07 0.70
C LYS A 37 4.49 3.75 -0.05
N TYR A 38 5.57 3.00 -0.24
CA TYR A 38 5.58 1.74 -0.97
C TYR A 38 5.07 0.54 -0.15
N GLU A 39 5.22 0.55 1.17
CA GLU A 39 4.96 -0.59 2.04
C GLU A 39 3.57 -1.19 1.87
N MET A 40 2.54 -0.33 1.71
CA MET A 40 1.16 -0.77 1.57
C MET A 40 0.91 -1.42 0.21
N ILE A 41 1.52 -0.87 -0.85
CA ILE A 41 1.43 -1.40 -2.21
C ILE A 41 2.06 -2.80 -2.26
N PHE A 42 3.29 -2.92 -1.77
CA PHE A 42 3.98 -4.20 -1.68
C PHE A 42 3.18 -5.20 -0.84
N HIS A 43 2.71 -4.79 0.35
CA HIS A 43 1.95 -5.67 1.25
C HIS A 43 0.70 -6.21 0.56
N CYS A 44 -0.06 -5.39 -0.16
CA CYS A 44 -1.29 -5.84 -0.82
C CYS A 44 -1.01 -6.87 -1.92
N ILE A 45 -0.02 -6.62 -2.78
CA ILE A 45 0.32 -7.51 -3.91
C ILE A 45 0.92 -8.83 -3.37
N ASP A 46 1.93 -8.77 -2.49
CA ASP A 46 2.56 -9.93 -1.87
C ASP A 46 1.52 -10.79 -1.14
N SER A 47 0.64 -10.15 -0.38
CA SER A 47 -0.39 -10.83 0.41
C SER A 47 -1.31 -11.66 -0.47
N VAL A 48 -1.81 -11.10 -1.57
CA VAL A 48 -2.72 -11.82 -2.48
C VAL A 48 -2.01 -13.01 -3.10
N LEU A 49 -0.78 -12.85 -3.57
CA LEU A 49 -0.01 -13.95 -4.18
C LEU A 49 0.30 -15.06 -3.17
N ARG A 50 0.73 -14.70 -1.96
CA ARG A 50 0.96 -15.67 -0.87
C ARG A 50 -0.31 -16.42 -0.48
N LEU A 51 -1.46 -15.74 -0.45
CA LEU A 51 -2.74 -16.37 -0.15
C LEU A 51 -3.18 -17.29 -1.27
N LYS A 52 -3.04 -16.87 -2.53
CA LYS A 52 -3.32 -17.70 -3.71
C LYS A 52 -2.47 -18.97 -3.69
N LYS A 53 -1.16 -18.84 -3.46
CA LYS A 53 -0.24 -19.99 -3.34
C LYS A 53 -0.57 -20.91 -2.17
N LYS A 54 -1.04 -20.37 -1.05
CA LYS A 54 -1.31 -21.15 0.18
C LYS A 54 -2.70 -21.78 0.21
N PHE A 55 -3.72 -21.11 -0.33
CA PHE A 55 -5.13 -21.45 -0.15
C PHE A 55 -5.94 -21.53 -1.46
N GLY A 56 -5.35 -21.22 -2.60
CA GLY A 56 -6.03 -21.17 -3.90
C GLY A 56 -6.83 -19.89 -4.14
N ASN A 57 -7.52 -19.83 -5.28
CA ASN A 57 -8.19 -18.62 -5.80
C ASN A 57 -9.41 -18.15 -4.98
N ASP A 58 -10.14 -19.07 -4.33
CA ASP A 58 -11.41 -18.78 -3.65
C ASP A 58 -11.26 -18.51 -2.13
N SER A 59 -10.04 -18.21 -1.69
CA SER A 59 -9.78 -17.94 -0.29
C SER A 59 -10.35 -16.58 0.12
N ALA A 60 -11.49 -16.53 0.81
CA ALA A 60 -12.01 -15.33 1.50
C ALA A 60 -11.14 -14.88 2.71
N LYS A 61 -9.82 -15.09 2.64
CA LYS A 61 -8.82 -14.70 3.63
C LYS A 61 -7.97 -13.57 3.09
N PHE A 62 -7.41 -12.75 3.96
CA PHE A 62 -6.49 -11.67 3.63
C PHE A 62 -5.40 -11.57 4.70
N PHE A 63 -4.22 -11.07 4.36
CA PHE A 63 -3.19 -10.78 5.34
C PHE A 63 -3.46 -9.41 5.97
N PHE A 64 -3.93 -9.42 7.22
CA PHE A 64 -4.13 -8.21 8.02
C PHE A 64 -2.80 -7.61 8.48
N SER A 65 -1.75 -8.42 8.57
CA SER A 65 -0.37 -7.98 8.75
C SER A 65 0.55 -8.87 7.94
N TYR A 66 1.82 -8.50 7.82
CA TYR A 66 2.80 -9.29 7.06
C TYR A 66 2.91 -10.76 7.51
N THR A 67 2.65 -11.03 8.79
CA THR A 67 2.80 -12.36 9.40
C THR A 67 1.46 -13.04 9.73
N SER A 68 0.34 -12.33 9.67
CA SER A 68 -0.96 -12.85 10.12
C SER A 68 -2.05 -12.62 9.09
N TYR A 69 -2.85 -13.65 8.83
CA TYR A 69 -4.01 -13.60 7.96
C TYR A 69 -5.31 -13.79 8.75
N MET A 70 -6.41 -13.33 8.16
CA MET A 70 -7.75 -13.37 8.73
C MET A 70 -8.75 -13.77 7.63
N SER A 71 -9.80 -14.51 7.99
CA SER A 71 -10.95 -14.75 7.09
C SER A 71 -11.98 -13.64 7.23
N HIS A 72 -12.76 -13.41 6.18
CA HIS A 72 -13.89 -12.48 6.21
C HIS A 72 -14.85 -12.78 7.38
N GLU A 73 -15.16 -14.06 7.65
CA GLU A 73 -16.00 -14.45 8.80
C GLU A 73 -15.41 -14.01 10.15
N PHE A 74 -14.09 -14.09 10.31
CA PHE A 74 -13.44 -13.73 11.57
C PHE A 74 -13.41 -12.22 11.81
N MET A 75 -13.52 -11.41 10.74
CA MET A 75 -13.56 -9.96 10.81
C MET A 75 -14.70 -9.45 11.70
N GLU A 76 -15.85 -10.11 11.62
CA GLU A 76 -17.04 -9.80 12.43
C GLU A 76 -16.79 -9.98 13.93
N ARG A 77 -15.91 -10.91 14.28
CA ARG A 77 -15.63 -11.33 15.67
C ARG A 77 -14.33 -10.73 16.22
N PHE A 78 -13.54 -10.06 15.38
CA PHE A 78 -12.20 -9.59 15.73
C PHE A 78 -12.19 -8.70 16.99
N PHE A 79 -13.18 -7.82 17.12
CA PHE A 79 -13.27 -6.87 18.23
C PHE A 79 -14.12 -7.35 19.42
N VAL A 80 -14.62 -8.60 19.44
CA VAL A 80 -15.53 -9.09 20.50
C VAL A 80 -14.90 -9.00 21.89
N ASN A 81 -13.59 -9.24 21.97
CA ASN A 81 -12.83 -9.19 23.22
C ASN A 81 -12.12 -7.84 23.44
N CYS A 82 -12.47 -6.80 22.67
CA CYS A 82 -11.85 -5.48 22.82
C CYS A 82 -12.39 -4.80 24.11
N PRO A 83 -11.50 -4.49 25.08
CA PRO A 83 -11.92 -3.86 26.33
C PRO A 83 -12.44 -2.43 26.10
N GLU A 84 -11.90 -1.75 25.09
CA GLU A 84 -12.32 -0.41 24.70
C GLU A 84 -13.34 -0.48 23.56
N ARG A 85 -14.59 -0.10 23.85
CA ARG A 85 -15.69 -0.20 22.88
C ARG A 85 -15.99 1.08 22.12
N ALA A 86 -15.41 2.21 22.53
CA ALA A 86 -15.73 3.53 22.00
C ALA A 86 -15.59 3.62 20.46
N ASN A 87 -14.58 2.96 19.90
CA ASN A 87 -14.25 3.05 18.47
C ASN A 87 -14.50 1.75 17.70
N VAL A 88 -15.09 0.71 18.31
CA VAL A 88 -15.21 -0.62 17.68
C VAL A 88 -16.07 -0.59 16.43
N VAL A 89 -17.16 0.19 16.44
CA VAL A 89 -18.06 0.31 15.28
C VAL A 89 -17.33 0.92 14.09
N GLU A 90 -16.62 2.03 14.31
CA GLU A 90 -15.87 2.70 13.25
C GLU A 90 -14.69 1.85 12.78
N ALA A 91 -13.93 1.26 13.71
CA ALA A 91 -12.81 0.38 13.36
C ALA A 91 -13.25 -0.83 12.52
N LYS A 92 -14.41 -1.41 12.84
CA LYS A 92 -14.99 -2.50 12.05
C LYS A 92 -15.42 -2.04 10.66
N LYS A 93 -16.04 -0.86 10.55
CA LYS A 93 -16.40 -0.25 9.27
C LYS A 93 -15.16 0.03 8.42
N THR A 94 -14.12 0.64 8.98
CA THR A 94 -12.86 0.88 8.28
C THR A 94 -12.20 -0.42 7.82
N LEU A 95 -12.26 -1.47 8.64
CA LEU A 95 -11.72 -2.78 8.30
C LEU A 95 -12.46 -3.42 7.11
N HIS A 96 -13.79 -3.30 7.07
CA HIS A 96 -14.60 -3.74 5.93
C HIS A 96 -14.27 -2.97 4.66
N VAL A 97 -14.22 -1.64 4.75
CA VAL A 97 -13.88 -0.77 3.60
C VAL A 97 -12.49 -1.12 3.06
N CYS A 98 -11.50 -1.28 3.93
CA CYS A 98 -10.15 -1.70 3.52
C CYS A 98 -10.15 -3.06 2.82
N PHE A 99 -10.94 -4.02 3.31
CA PHE A 99 -11.06 -5.33 2.68
C PHE A 99 -11.72 -5.25 1.30
N GLU A 100 -12.87 -4.59 1.19
CA GLU A 100 -13.60 -4.49 -0.07
C GLU A 100 -12.87 -3.65 -1.11
N ASP A 101 -12.40 -2.45 -0.73
CA ASP A 101 -11.85 -1.49 -1.70
C ASP A 101 -10.45 -1.89 -2.17
N ILE A 102 -9.60 -2.36 -1.25
CA ILE A 102 -8.19 -2.60 -1.55
C ILE A 102 -7.96 -4.08 -1.85
N VAL A 103 -8.43 -4.98 -0.99
CA VAL A 103 -8.09 -6.41 -1.12
C VAL A 103 -8.86 -7.05 -2.27
N THR A 104 -10.15 -6.78 -2.43
CA THR A 104 -10.93 -7.37 -3.54
C THR A 104 -10.47 -6.85 -4.91
N GLY A 105 -10.17 -5.55 -5.01
CA GLY A 105 -9.66 -4.94 -6.24
C GLY A 105 -8.32 -5.54 -6.68
N VAL A 106 -7.31 -5.51 -5.79
CA VAL A 106 -5.98 -6.06 -6.08
C VAL A 106 -6.06 -7.55 -6.37
N ARG A 107 -6.90 -8.30 -5.64
CA ARG A 107 -7.11 -9.72 -5.88
C ARG A 107 -7.68 -10.02 -7.25
N THR A 108 -8.67 -9.26 -7.67
CA THR A 108 -9.29 -9.43 -8.98
C THR A 108 -8.24 -9.26 -10.08
N LEU A 109 -7.41 -8.21 -9.99
CA LEU A 109 -6.33 -7.96 -10.93
C LEU A 109 -5.27 -9.08 -10.94
N ILE A 110 -4.80 -9.51 -9.76
CA ILE A 110 -3.80 -10.59 -9.66
C ILE A 110 -4.34 -11.93 -10.14
N ASN A 111 -5.62 -12.22 -9.91
CA ASN A 111 -6.24 -13.45 -10.42
C ASN A 111 -6.41 -13.42 -11.94
N GLN A 112 -6.61 -12.25 -12.53
CA GLN A 112 -6.70 -12.07 -13.99
C GLN A 112 -5.33 -12.13 -14.67
N ILE A 113 -4.33 -11.46 -14.09
CA ILE A 113 -2.97 -11.41 -14.63
C ILE A 113 -2.26 -12.75 -14.43
N ASP A 114 -2.49 -13.38 -13.26
CA ASP A 114 -1.79 -14.59 -12.81
C ASP A 114 -0.26 -14.51 -13.00
N PRO A 115 0.40 -13.52 -12.38
CA PRO A 115 1.79 -13.24 -12.68
C PRO A 115 2.69 -14.39 -12.22
N THR A 116 3.66 -14.73 -13.06
CA THR A 116 4.83 -15.54 -12.70
C THR A 116 5.67 -14.83 -11.63
N ASP A 117 6.60 -15.56 -11.00
CA ASP A 117 7.51 -14.96 -10.01
C ASP A 117 8.33 -13.79 -10.62
N ASP A 118 8.77 -13.92 -11.87
CA ASP A 118 9.52 -12.86 -12.58
C ASP A 118 8.64 -11.63 -12.89
N GLU A 119 7.39 -11.84 -13.33
CA GLU A 119 6.44 -10.76 -13.56
C GLU A 119 6.05 -10.06 -12.25
N PHE A 120 5.93 -10.81 -11.16
CA PHE A 120 5.75 -10.23 -9.83
C PHE A 120 6.91 -9.30 -9.49
N PHE A 121 8.16 -9.74 -9.65
CA PHE A 121 9.34 -8.90 -9.42
C PHE A 121 9.32 -7.62 -10.29
N ALA A 122 8.92 -7.74 -11.55
CA ALA A 122 8.77 -6.58 -12.44
C ALA A 122 7.68 -5.61 -11.93
N ILE A 123 6.51 -6.11 -11.55
CA ILE A 123 5.39 -5.31 -11.03
C ILE A 123 5.82 -4.56 -9.76
N ILE A 124 6.42 -5.25 -8.78
CA ILE A 124 6.81 -4.61 -7.52
C ILE A 124 7.96 -3.61 -7.71
N GLY A 125 8.86 -3.87 -8.65
CA GLY A 125 9.95 -2.94 -8.99
C GLY A 125 9.43 -1.68 -9.69
N LEU A 126 8.51 -1.82 -10.65
CA LEU A 126 7.84 -0.70 -11.29
C LEU A 126 7.01 0.11 -10.28
N ALA A 127 6.27 -0.59 -9.42
CA ALA A 127 5.47 0.04 -8.38
C ALA A 127 6.34 0.90 -7.45
N PHE A 128 7.53 0.42 -7.05
CA PHE A 128 8.44 1.14 -6.16
C PHE A 128 8.85 2.50 -6.71
N TRP A 129 9.22 2.56 -8.00
CA TRP A 129 9.63 3.82 -8.65
C TRP A 129 8.45 4.67 -9.12
N SER A 130 7.23 4.13 -9.12
CA SER A 130 6.01 4.87 -9.44
C SER A 130 5.43 5.63 -8.25
N VAL A 131 5.98 5.46 -7.05
CA VAL A 131 5.44 6.08 -5.83
C VAL A 131 5.72 7.59 -5.77
N GLU A 132 6.73 8.09 -6.47
CA GLU A 132 7.09 9.51 -6.52
C GLU A 132 6.06 10.36 -7.31
N SER A 133 5.38 9.76 -8.30
CA SER A 133 4.41 10.47 -9.15
C SER A 133 3.04 10.70 -8.49
N LEU A 134 2.76 10.05 -7.36
CA LEU A 134 1.45 10.09 -6.69
C LEU A 134 1.20 11.39 -5.90
N ASP A 135 2.19 12.27 -5.74
CA ASP A 135 2.03 13.58 -5.09
C ASP A 135 1.66 14.72 -6.08
N VAL A 136 1.55 14.44 -7.39
CA VAL A 136 1.17 15.44 -8.39
C VAL A 136 -0.34 15.47 -8.58
N SER A 137 -1.08 15.83 -7.52
CA SER A 137 -2.46 16.30 -7.67
C SER A 137 -2.45 17.82 -7.82
N ASP A 138 -2.94 18.29 -8.97
CA ASP A 138 -3.17 19.67 -9.39
C ASP A 138 -3.67 20.61 -8.27
N ASP A 139 -2.80 21.50 -7.80
CA ASP A 139 -3.21 22.86 -7.39
C ASP A 139 -2.33 23.88 -8.13
N LYS A 140 -2.44 23.88 -9.45
CA LYS A 140 -2.14 25.06 -10.27
C LYS A 140 -3.45 25.65 -10.74
N ARG A 141 -4.17 26.33 -9.84
CA ARG A 141 -5.10 27.37 -10.29
C ARG A 141 -4.28 28.47 -10.99
N PRO A 142 -4.59 28.84 -12.24
CA PRO A 142 -3.93 29.98 -12.86
C PRO A 142 -4.35 31.23 -12.10
N THR A 143 -3.41 31.90 -11.44
CA THR A 143 -3.56 33.31 -11.08
C THR A 143 -3.68 34.08 -12.37
N SER A 144 -4.88 34.60 -12.65
CA SER A 144 -5.10 35.58 -13.69
C SER A 144 -4.13 36.74 -13.47
N THR A 145 -3.22 36.90 -14.42
CA THR A 145 -2.37 38.05 -14.58
C THR A 145 -3.27 39.21 -14.99
N ASP A 146 -3.74 40.01 -14.04
CA ASP A 146 -4.32 41.32 -14.36
C ASP A 146 -3.20 42.34 -14.53
N GLU A 147 -3.31 43.02 -15.65
CA GLU A 147 -2.32 43.84 -16.33
C GLU A 147 -1.87 45.05 -15.48
N ASN A 148 -0.56 45.23 -15.42
CA ASN A 148 0.02 46.55 -15.17
C ASN A 148 0.17 47.24 -16.53
N THR A 149 -0.67 48.22 -16.85
CA THR A 149 -0.29 49.26 -17.83
C THR A 149 -0.61 50.65 -17.31
N PHE A 150 0.44 51.30 -16.82
CA PHE A 150 0.63 52.73 -16.62
C PHE A 150 0.25 53.55 -17.87
N ARG A 151 -0.46 54.68 -17.72
CA ARG A 151 -0.13 55.98 -18.38
C ARG A 151 -1.10 57.12 -18.03
N SER A 152 -0.56 58.09 -17.30
CA SER A 152 -0.59 59.55 -17.53
C SER A 152 -1.81 60.19 -18.22
N SER A 153 -2.56 61.01 -17.49
CA SER A 153 -2.63 62.50 -17.60
C SER A 153 -3.68 63.05 -16.63
#